data_AF-A0A8C1P1K8-F1
#
_entry.id   AF-A0A8C1P1K8-F1
#
_cell.length_a   1.000
_cell.length_b   1.000
_cell.length_c   1.000
_cell.angle_alpha   90.00
_cell.angle_beta   90.00
_cell.angle_gamma   90.00
#
_symmetry.space_group_name_H-M   'P 1'
#
loop_
_entity.id
_entity.type
_entity.pdbx_description
1 polymer ?
#
loop_
_entity_poly.entity_id
_entity_poly.type
_entity_poly.pdbx_seq_one_letter_code
_entity_poly.pdbx_strand_id
1 'polypeptide(L)'
;MGKEKTHINIVVIGHVDSGKSTTTGHLIYKCGGIDKRTIEKFEKEAAEMGKGSFKYAWVLDKLKAERERGITIDISLWKFETSKYYFAELKEKIDRRSGKKLEDNPKALKSGDAAIVEMIPGKPMCVESFSTYPPLGRFAVRDMRQTVAVGVIKSVEKKVGGSGKVTKSAQKAAKTK
;
A
#
# COMPACT_ATOMS: atom_id res chain seq x y z
N MET A 1 12.20 -8.63 -14.52
CA MET A 1 10.98 -8.28 -15.29
C MET A 1 9.85 -8.10 -14.30
N GLY A 2 9.35 -6.87 -14.13
CA GLY A 2 8.27 -6.57 -13.18
C GLY A 2 6.98 -7.26 -13.62
N LYS A 3 6.40 -8.10 -12.75
CA LYS A 3 5.14 -8.82 -13.07
C LYS A 3 3.99 -7.83 -13.19
N GLU A 4 3.13 -8.11 -14.16
CA GLU A 4 1.99 -7.29 -14.60
C GLU A 4 1.01 -7.06 -13.45
N LYS A 5 0.94 -5.82 -12.97
CA LYS A 5 0.01 -5.42 -11.90
C LYS A 5 -1.40 -5.38 -12.46
N THR A 6 -2.38 -5.93 -11.72
CA THR A 6 -3.80 -5.84 -12.07
C THR A 6 -4.19 -4.42 -12.44
N HIS A 7 -4.54 -4.21 -13.70
CA HIS A 7 -5.00 -2.92 -14.19
C HIS A 7 -6.47 -2.72 -13.80
N ILE A 8 -6.74 -1.68 -13.03
CA ILE A 8 -8.11 -1.28 -12.67
C ILE A 8 -8.33 0.13 -13.22
N ASN A 9 -9.41 0.29 -13.98
CA ASN A 9 -9.87 1.59 -14.43
C ASN A 9 -10.81 2.17 -13.37
N ILE A 10 -10.49 3.36 -12.87
CA ILE A 10 -11.31 4.07 -11.87
C ILE A 10 -11.81 5.36 -12.51
N VAL A 11 -13.12 5.59 -12.44
CA VAL A 11 -13.75 6.85 -12.85
C VAL A 11 -14.30 7.53 -11.61
N VAL A 12 -13.92 8.79 -11.39
CA VAL A 12 -14.38 9.60 -10.25
C VAL A 12 -15.41 10.61 -10.75
N ILE A 13 -16.66 10.45 -10.32
CA ILE A 13 -17.80 11.29 -10.71
C ILE A 13 -18.38 12.05 -9.51
N GLY A 14 -19.08 13.14 -9.75
CA GLY A 14 -19.78 13.93 -8.72
C GLY A 14 -19.97 15.40 -9.11
N HIS A 15 -20.63 16.16 -8.24
CA HIS A 15 -21.02 17.56 -8.48
C HIS A 15 -19.82 18.50 -8.66
N VAL A 16 -20.03 19.66 -9.28
CA VAL A 16 -19.01 20.72 -9.34
C VAL A 16 -18.66 21.13 -7.89
N ASP A 17 -17.40 21.46 -7.61
CA ASP A 17 -16.90 21.81 -6.27
C ASP A 17 -16.88 20.70 -5.19
N SER A 18 -17.21 19.46 -5.51
CA SER A 18 -17.09 18.33 -4.54
C SER A 18 -15.63 17.93 -4.21
N GLY A 19 -14.64 18.68 -4.67
CA GLY A 19 -13.22 18.39 -4.43
C GLY A 19 -12.71 17.10 -5.11
N LYS A 20 -13.36 16.66 -6.18
CA LYS A 20 -13.00 15.43 -6.93
C LYS A 20 -11.55 15.49 -7.42
N SER A 21 -11.19 16.57 -8.10
CA SER A 21 -9.86 16.77 -8.68
C SER A 21 -8.79 16.85 -7.61
N THR A 22 -9.09 17.53 -6.49
CA THR A 22 -8.20 17.61 -5.32
C THR A 22 -7.96 16.23 -4.70
N THR A 23 -9.02 15.44 -4.52
CA THR A 23 -8.94 14.10 -3.93
C THR A 23 -8.16 13.14 -4.82
N THR A 24 -8.43 13.16 -6.12
CA THR A 24 -7.74 12.32 -7.11
C THR A 24 -6.27 12.71 -7.25
N GLY A 25 -5.95 14.00 -7.32
CA GLY A 25 -4.55 14.46 -7.37
C GLY A 25 -3.77 14.13 -6.10
N HIS A 26 -4.40 14.21 -4.93
CA HIS A 26 -3.79 13.79 -3.67
C HIS A 26 -3.56 12.27 -3.62
N LEU A 27 -4.48 11.47 -4.19
CA LEU A 27 -4.31 10.03 -4.32
C LEU A 27 -3.12 9.69 -5.22
N ILE A 28 -3.00 10.35 -6.38
CA ILE A 28 -1.88 10.17 -7.31
C ILE A 28 -0.54 10.51 -6.61
N TYR A 29 -0.48 11.60 -5.86
CA TYR A 29 0.69 11.99 -5.09
C TYR A 29 1.08 10.94 -4.04
N LYS A 30 0.12 10.47 -3.22
CA LYS A 30 0.38 9.46 -2.19
C LYS A 30 0.79 8.10 -2.76
N CYS A 31 0.30 7.75 -3.94
CA CYS A 31 0.68 6.54 -4.65
C CYS A 31 2.00 6.69 -5.44
N GLY A 32 2.72 7.81 -5.29
CA GLY A 32 4.00 8.02 -5.96
C GLY A 32 3.90 8.22 -7.48
N GLY A 33 2.71 8.54 -8.00
CA GLY A 33 2.53 8.87 -9.42
C GLY A 33 3.10 10.23 -9.82
N ILE A 34 3.47 11.07 -8.85
CA ILE A 34 4.08 12.39 -9.05
C ILE A 34 5.23 12.61 -8.08
N ASP A 35 6.33 13.15 -8.60
CA ASP A 35 7.50 13.50 -7.82
C ASP A 35 7.27 14.72 -6.93
N LYS A 36 7.91 14.73 -5.76
CA LYS A 36 7.73 15.74 -4.72
C LYS A 36 8.13 17.14 -5.21
N ARG A 37 9.15 17.25 -6.05
CA ARG A 37 9.59 18.51 -6.67
C ARG A 37 8.52 19.16 -7.54
N THR A 38 7.77 18.34 -8.29
CA THR A 38 6.69 18.81 -9.16
C THR A 38 5.53 19.35 -8.35
N ILE A 39 5.19 18.71 -7.23
CA ILE A 39 4.17 19.23 -6.30
C ILE A 39 4.61 20.53 -5.65
N GLU A 40 5.87 20.66 -5.25
CA GLU A 40 6.40 21.90 -4.67
C GLU A 40 6.36 23.05 -5.69
N LYS A 41 6.58 22.76 -6.97
CA LYS A 41 6.39 23.74 -8.07
C LYS A 41 4.93 24.17 -8.19
N PHE A 42 3.99 23.21 -8.26
CA PHE A 42 2.56 23.53 -8.35
C PHE A 42 2.02 24.24 -7.11
N GLU A 43 2.57 23.97 -5.94
CA GLU A 43 2.22 24.69 -4.72
C GLU A 43 2.63 26.16 -4.79
N LYS A 44 3.81 26.48 -5.33
CA LYS A 44 4.24 27.86 -5.57
C LYS A 44 3.36 28.56 -6.61
N GLU A 45 3.14 27.94 -7.78
CA GLU A 45 2.32 28.50 -8.84
C GLU A 45 0.85 28.71 -8.38
N ALA A 46 0.30 27.77 -7.63
CA ALA A 46 -1.05 27.90 -7.07
C ALA A 46 -1.12 28.99 -5.98
N ALA A 47 -0.08 29.15 -5.18
CA ALA A 47 -0.01 30.20 -4.16
C ALA A 47 0.08 31.61 -4.77
N GLU A 48 0.86 31.78 -5.85
CA GLU A 48 0.95 33.04 -6.61
C GLU A 48 -0.42 33.44 -7.22
N MET A 49 -1.25 32.46 -7.59
CA MET A 49 -2.61 32.69 -8.07
C MET A 49 -3.67 32.80 -6.96
N GLY A 50 -3.27 32.84 -5.69
CA GLY A 50 -4.19 32.93 -4.54
C GLY A 50 -5.00 31.65 -4.27
N LYS A 51 -4.61 30.53 -4.88
CA LYS A 51 -5.30 29.23 -4.84
C LYS A 51 -4.44 28.12 -4.21
N GLY A 52 -3.65 28.45 -3.19
CA GLY A 52 -2.69 27.50 -2.59
C GLY A 52 -3.30 26.17 -2.11
N SER A 53 -4.57 26.15 -1.71
CA SER A 53 -5.31 24.93 -1.33
C SER A 53 -5.59 23.98 -2.50
N PHE A 54 -5.49 24.44 -3.74
CA PHE A 54 -5.76 23.68 -4.96
C PHE A 54 -4.52 22.98 -5.54
N LYS A 55 -3.38 22.97 -4.82
CA LYS A 55 -2.13 22.38 -5.32
C LYS A 55 -2.25 20.94 -5.82
N TYR A 56 -3.16 20.16 -5.26
CA TYR A 56 -3.43 18.79 -5.73
C TYR A 56 -4.35 18.74 -6.94
N ALA A 57 -5.26 19.69 -7.13
CA ALA A 57 -6.08 19.76 -8.34
C ALA A 57 -5.26 20.10 -9.59
N TRP A 58 -4.19 20.89 -9.41
CA TRP A 58 -3.22 21.25 -10.46
C TRP A 58 -2.49 20.07 -11.10
N VAL A 59 -2.50 18.92 -10.44
CA VAL A 59 -2.05 17.64 -11.02
C VAL A 59 -2.87 17.25 -12.25
N LEU A 60 -4.18 17.54 -12.21
CA LEU A 60 -5.14 17.17 -13.25
C LEU A 60 -5.43 18.34 -14.19
N ASP A 61 -5.38 19.57 -13.68
CA ASP A 61 -5.69 20.78 -14.44
C ASP A 61 -4.46 21.19 -15.29
N LYS A 62 -4.51 20.88 -16.59
CA LYS A 62 -3.42 21.16 -17.54
C LYS A 62 -3.67 22.45 -18.31
N LEU A 63 -4.92 22.86 -18.46
CA LEU A 63 -5.27 24.06 -19.22
C LEU A 63 -5.14 25.29 -18.34
N LYS A 64 -4.63 26.38 -18.93
CA LYS A 64 -4.54 27.68 -18.25
C LYS A 64 -5.92 28.17 -17.78
N ALA A 65 -6.95 27.96 -18.61
CA ALA A 65 -8.33 28.31 -18.29
C ALA A 65 -8.89 27.55 -17.07
N GLU A 66 -8.51 26.27 -16.88
CA GLU A 66 -8.91 25.48 -15.70
C GLU A 66 -8.30 26.06 -14.43
N ARG A 67 -7.01 26.40 -14.47
CA ARG A 67 -6.27 26.97 -13.33
C ARG A 67 -6.78 28.36 -12.96
N GLU A 68 -7.06 29.20 -13.96
CA GLU A 68 -7.62 30.54 -13.77
C GLU A 68 -9.05 30.48 -13.20
N ARG A 69 -9.90 29.59 -13.71
CA ARG A 69 -11.31 29.48 -13.28
C ARG A 69 -11.51 28.59 -12.05
N GLY A 70 -10.55 27.73 -11.71
CA GLY A 70 -10.64 26.80 -10.58
C GLY A 70 -11.61 25.65 -10.82
N ILE A 71 -11.89 25.33 -12.08
CA ILE A 71 -12.79 24.23 -12.49
C ILE A 71 -12.05 23.32 -13.47
N THR A 72 -12.19 22.00 -13.28
CA THR A 72 -11.68 21.00 -14.23
C THR A 72 -12.65 20.90 -15.40
N ILE A 73 -12.16 21.13 -16.61
CA ILE A 73 -12.93 21.19 -17.86
C ILE A 73 -12.62 19.96 -18.71
N ASP A 74 -11.35 19.54 -18.75
CA ASP A 74 -10.86 18.46 -19.59
C ASP A 74 -10.65 17.15 -18.81
N ILE A 75 -10.69 16.03 -19.53
CA ILE A 75 -10.52 14.70 -18.94
C ILE A 75 -9.03 14.35 -18.93
N SER A 76 -8.48 14.16 -17.73
CA SER A 76 -7.08 13.73 -17.55
C SER A 76 -6.98 12.23 -17.25
N LEU A 77 -6.27 11.49 -18.10
CA LEU A 77 -5.91 10.09 -17.84
C LEU A 77 -4.58 10.03 -17.07
N TRP A 78 -4.58 9.37 -15.90
CA TRP A 78 -3.38 9.18 -15.08
C TRP A 78 -3.23 7.72 -14.67
N LYS A 79 -1.99 7.24 -14.70
CA LYS A 79 -1.61 5.92 -14.21
C LYS A 79 -0.79 6.08 -12.95
N PHE A 80 -1.18 5.41 -11.87
CA PHE A 80 -0.42 5.34 -10.63
C PHE A 80 -0.44 3.91 -10.10
N GLU A 81 0.58 3.55 -9.31
CA GLU A 81 0.73 2.20 -8.79
C GLU A 81 0.58 2.20 -7.26
N THR A 82 -0.18 1.26 -6.71
CA THR A 82 -0.27 1.09 -5.25
C THR A 82 0.69 0.02 -4.76
N SER A 83 1.25 0.21 -3.57
CA SER A 83 2.06 -0.78 -2.84
C SER A 83 1.17 -1.93 -2.35
N LYS A 84 0.79 -2.85 -3.23
CA LYS A 84 0.34 -4.18 -2.81
C LYS A 84 1.61 -4.93 -2.35
N TYR A 85 1.61 -5.35 -1.07
CA TYR A 85 2.62 -6.12 -0.33
C TYR A 85 3.88 -6.54 -1.10
N TYR A 86 5.05 -6.19 -0.57
CA TYR A 86 6.31 -6.70 -1.12
C TYR A 86 6.85 -7.84 -0.24
N PHE A 87 7.32 -8.89 -0.88
CA PHE A 87 8.23 -9.84 -0.24
C PHE A 87 9.56 -9.11 -0.07
N ALA A 88 9.96 -8.90 1.19
CA ALA A 88 11.13 -8.08 1.51
C ALA A 88 12.40 -8.77 1.03
N GLU A 89 12.52 -10.06 1.34
CA GLU A 89 13.68 -10.86 1.00
C GLU A 89 13.29 -12.33 0.86
N LEU A 90 13.73 -12.94 -0.24
CA LEU A 90 13.67 -14.39 -0.42
C LEU A 90 14.91 -14.97 0.27
N LYS A 91 14.77 -15.53 1.47
CA LYS A 91 15.93 -16.01 2.23
C LYS A 91 16.48 -17.30 1.66
N GLU A 92 15.61 -18.27 1.40
CA GLU A 92 16.03 -19.63 1.06
C GLU A 92 15.02 -20.26 0.12
N LYS A 93 15.51 -20.93 -0.92
CA LYS A 93 14.72 -21.87 -1.70
C LYS A 93 14.82 -23.26 -1.05
N ILE A 94 13.67 -23.90 -0.88
CA ILE A 94 13.55 -25.20 -0.25
C ILE A 94 12.96 -26.20 -1.24
N ASP A 95 13.46 -27.43 -1.20
CA ASP A 95 12.84 -28.54 -1.91
C ASP A 95 11.50 -28.89 -1.27
N ARG A 96 10.44 -28.93 -2.08
CA ARG A 96 9.07 -29.12 -1.59
C ARG A 96 8.83 -30.49 -0.95
N ARG A 97 9.60 -31.53 -1.32
CA ARG A 97 9.39 -32.91 -0.84
C ARG A 97 10.27 -33.23 0.35
N SER A 98 11.53 -32.86 0.27
CA SER A 98 12.55 -33.20 1.27
C SER A 98 12.75 -32.12 2.33
N GLY A 99 12.27 -30.89 2.10
CA GLY A 99 12.48 -29.76 3.00
C GLY A 99 13.94 -29.32 3.10
N LYS A 100 14.82 -29.85 2.24
CA LYS A 100 16.24 -29.45 2.20
C LYS A 100 16.39 -28.11 1.49
N LYS A 101 17.28 -27.27 2.02
CA LYS A 101 17.68 -26.02 1.36
C LYS A 101 18.38 -26.35 0.04
N LEU A 102 17.96 -25.68 -1.02
CA LEU A 102 18.53 -25.83 -2.36
C LEU A 102 19.46 -24.67 -2.69
N GLU A 103 19.01 -23.44 -2.40
CA GLU A 103 19.70 -22.21 -2.77
C GLU A 103 19.44 -21.13 -1.71
N ASP A 104 20.49 -20.43 -1.30
CA ASP A 104 20.38 -19.26 -0.44
C ASP A 104 20.20 -18.00 -1.31
N ASN A 105 19.26 -17.14 -0.92
CA ASN A 105 18.90 -15.90 -1.61
C ASN A 105 18.58 -16.06 -3.11
N PRO A 106 17.59 -16.89 -3.47
CA PRO A 106 17.20 -17.08 -4.86
C PRO A 106 16.67 -15.78 -5.48
N LYS A 107 17.09 -15.46 -6.71
CA LYS A 107 16.61 -14.24 -7.41
C LYS A 107 15.13 -14.31 -7.81
N ALA A 108 14.58 -15.51 -7.98
CA ALA A 108 13.18 -15.71 -8.37
C ALA A 108 12.68 -17.11 -7.97
N LEU A 109 11.37 -17.22 -7.73
CA LEU A 109 10.68 -18.48 -7.47
C LEU A 109 9.71 -18.80 -8.61
N LYS A 110 9.64 -20.08 -8.99
CA LYS A 110 8.71 -20.60 -10.01
C LYS A 110 7.59 -21.42 -9.36
N SER A 111 6.57 -21.74 -10.15
CA SER A 111 5.50 -22.63 -9.70
C SER A 111 6.08 -23.99 -9.31
N GLY A 112 5.69 -24.49 -8.14
CA GLY A 112 6.19 -25.74 -7.57
C GLY A 112 7.36 -25.58 -6.60
N ASP A 113 8.03 -24.43 -6.58
CA ASP A 113 9.09 -24.14 -5.61
C ASP A 113 8.50 -23.85 -4.22
N ALA A 114 9.24 -24.23 -3.17
CA ALA A 114 9.01 -23.76 -1.81
C ALA A 114 10.12 -22.80 -1.41
N ALA A 115 9.82 -21.83 -0.53
CA ALA A 115 10.80 -20.86 -0.06
C ALA A 115 10.52 -20.39 1.36
N ILE A 116 11.56 -19.94 2.05
CA ILE A 116 11.46 -19.10 3.25
C ILE A 116 11.56 -17.66 2.79
N VAL A 117 10.59 -16.86 3.18
CA VAL A 117 10.47 -15.47 2.74
C VAL A 117 10.22 -14.57 3.94
N GLU A 118 10.93 -13.44 3.98
CA GLU A 118 10.64 -12.37 4.92
C GLU A 118 9.58 -11.44 4.33
N MET A 119 8.54 -11.18 5.13
CA MET A 119 7.38 -10.39 4.71
C MET A 119 7.20 -9.22 5.65
N ILE A 120 7.14 -8.00 5.10
CA ILE A 120 6.86 -6.78 5.86
C ILE A 120 5.44 -6.32 5.52
N PRO A 121 4.49 -6.36 6.47
CA PRO A 121 3.14 -5.92 6.20
C PRO A 121 3.10 -4.39 6.04
N GLY A 122 2.48 -3.91 4.95
CA GLY A 122 2.34 -2.47 4.70
C GLY A 122 1.29 -1.76 5.58
N LYS A 123 0.45 -2.51 6.29
CA LYS A 123 -0.56 -2.01 7.25
C LYS A 123 -0.42 -2.76 8.57
N PRO A 124 -0.81 -2.17 9.72
CA PRO A 124 -0.84 -2.88 10.99
C PRO A 124 -1.66 -4.17 10.88
N MET A 125 -1.04 -5.29 11.22
CA MET A 125 -1.62 -6.62 11.12
C MET A 125 -1.21 -7.43 12.35
N CYS A 126 -2.16 -8.19 12.90
CA CYS A 126 -1.89 -9.13 13.98
C CYS A 126 -1.75 -10.52 13.35
N VAL A 127 -0.57 -11.11 13.48
CA VAL A 127 -0.27 -12.48 13.06
C VAL A 127 0.55 -13.16 14.14
N GLU A 128 0.46 -14.48 14.21
CA GLU A 128 1.22 -15.29 15.16
C GLU A 128 1.95 -16.41 14.43
N SER A 129 2.98 -16.96 15.06
CA SER A 129 3.65 -18.14 14.52
C SER A 129 2.68 -19.32 14.50
N PHE A 130 2.85 -20.19 13.49
CA PHE A 130 2.04 -21.38 13.35
C PHE A 130 2.17 -22.34 14.53
N SER A 131 3.36 -22.41 15.14
CA SER A 131 3.62 -23.23 16.32
C SER A 131 2.91 -22.72 17.57
N THR A 132 2.78 -21.39 17.74
CA THR A 132 2.13 -20.79 18.91
C THR A 132 0.62 -20.71 18.76
N TYR A 133 0.13 -20.27 17.59
CA TYR A 133 -1.31 -20.15 17.33
C TYR A 133 -1.64 -20.54 15.88
N PRO A 134 -1.85 -21.85 15.62
CA PRO A 134 -2.09 -22.38 14.27
C PRO A 134 -3.18 -21.66 13.45
N PRO A 135 -4.29 -21.17 14.03
CA PRO A 135 -5.31 -20.45 13.26
C PRO A 135 -4.86 -19.10 12.70
N LEU A 136 -3.91 -18.40 13.33
CA LEU A 136 -3.37 -17.11 12.84
C LEU A 136 -2.05 -17.27 12.06
N GLY A 137 -1.46 -18.47 12.09
CA GLY A 137 -0.20 -18.76 11.43
C GLY A 137 -0.33 -19.32 10.01
N ARG A 138 -1.54 -19.58 9.49
CA ARG A 138 -1.77 -20.03 8.10
C ARG A 138 -2.26 -18.87 7.25
N PHE A 139 -1.68 -18.68 6.07
CA PHE A 139 -2.10 -17.63 5.15
C PHE A 139 -2.08 -18.12 3.71
N ALA A 140 -2.92 -17.49 2.88
CA ALA A 140 -2.92 -17.65 1.44
C ALA A 140 -2.48 -16.34 0.80
N VAL A 141 -1.54 -16.43 -0.14
CA VAL A 141 -1.18 -15.31 -1.01
C VAL A 141 -2.07 -15.40 -2.23
N ARG A 142 -2.89 -14.37 -2.42
CA ARG A 142 -3.83 -14.29 -3.54
C ARG A 142 -3.41 -13.18 -4.48
N ASP A 143 -3.43 -13.49 -5.76
CA ASP A 143 -3.37 -12.50 -6.82
C ASP A 143 -4.71 -12.48 -7.55
N MET A 144 -5.42 -11.36 -7.44
CA MET A 144 -6.82 -11.20 -7.88
C MET A 144 -7.74 -12.32 -7.37
N ARG A 145 -8.13 -13.25 -8.25
CA ARG A 145 -9.02 -14.38 -7.96
C ARG A 145 -8.28 -15.70 -7.76
N GLN A 146 -6.98 -15.74 -8.07
CA GLN A 146 -6.17 -16.95 -8.00
C GLN A 146 -5.32 -16.99 -6.73
N THR A 147 -5.23 -18.16 -6.12
CA THR A 147 -4.30 -18.41 -5.02
C THR A 147 -2.94 -18.75 -5.63
N VAL A 148 -1.98 -17.84 -5.46
CA VAL A 148 -0.63 -17.99 -6.05
C VAL A 148 0.35 -18.68 -5.12
N ALA A 149 0.11 -18.64 -3.81
CA ALA A 149 0.87 -19.40 -2.82
C ALA A 149 0.05 -19.63 -1.55
N VAL A 150 0.47 -20.63 -0.77
CA VAL A 150 -0.01 -20.89 0.59
C VAL A 150 1.20 -21.04 1.49
N GLY A 151 1.09 -20.55 2.72
CA GLY A 151 2.22 -20.48 3.63
C GLY A 151 1.83 -20.65 5.08
N VAL A 152 2.83 -20.99 5.88
CA VAL A 152 2.77 -20.99 7.34
C VAL A 152 3.81 -20.02 7.88
N ILE A 153 3.46 -19.29 8.93
CA ILE A 153 4.33 -18.32 9.59
C ILE A 153 5.27 -19.08 10.53
N LYS A 154 6.59 -19.01 10.27
CA LYS A 154 7.60 -19.62 11.15
C LYS A 154 7.86 -18.78 12.39
N SER A 155 8.10 -17.49 12.21
CA SER A 155 8.39 -16.53 13.28
C SER A 155 7.78 -15.17 12.95
N VAL A 156 7.52 -14.38 13.99
CA VAL A 156 7.01 -13.01 13.87
C VAL A 156 7.83 -12.13 14.79
N GLU A 157 8.45 -11.10 14.23
CA GLU A 157 9.00 -10.01 15.03
C GLU A 157 7.85 -9.07 15.42
N LYS A 158 7.44 -9.15 16.68
CA LYS A 158 6.37 -8.29 17.19
C LYS A 158 6.91 -6.88 17.31
N LYS A 159 6.21 -5.92 16.68
CA LYS A 159 6.50 -4.51 16.88
C LYS A 159 6.37 -4.20 18.38
N VAL A 160 7.41 -3.62 18.97
CA VAL A 160 7.39 -3.13 20.35
C VAL A 160 6.42 -1.94 20.40
N GLY A 161 5.15 -2.24 20.58
CA GLY A 161 4.10 -1.25 20.74
C GLY A 161 4.09 -0.75 22.17
N GLY A 162 4.23 0.56 22.37
CA GLY A 162 3.92 1.19 23.65
C GLY A 162 2.48 0.85 24.08
N SER A 163 2.22 0.91 25.39
CA SER A 163 0.92 0.58 25.99
C SER A 163 -0.21 1.23 25.19
N GLY A 164 -1.05 0.42 24.55
CA GLY A 164 -2.22 0.90 23.82
C GLY A 164 -3.11 1.76 24.72
N LYS A 165 -3.93 2.64 24.13
CA LYS A 165 -4.88 3.46 24.92
C LYS A 165 -5.76 2.55 25.77
N VAL A 166 -5.58 2.62 27.08
CA VAL A 166 -6.36 1.83 28.04
C VAL A 166 -7.67 2.55 28.32
N THR A 167 -8.79 1.84 28.23
CA THR A 167 -10.10 2.38 28.57
C THR A 167 -10.26 2.56 30.08
N LYS A 168 -11.08 3.52 30.51
CA LYS A 168 -11.36 3.75 31.95
C LYS A 168 -11.90 2.50 32.65
N SER A 169 -12.70 1.69 31.94
CA SER A 169 -13.21 0.41 32.44
C SER A 169 -12.09 -0.62 32.66
N ALA A 170 -11.14 -0.75 31.72
CA ALA A 170 -9.99 -1.64 31.86
C ALA A 170 -9.06 -1.20 33.01
N GLN A 171 -8.87 0.12 33.20
CA GLN A 171 -8.12 0.65 34.35
C GLN A 171 -8.79 0.32 35.69
N LYS A 172 -10.13 0.40 35.76
CA LYS A 172 -10.88 0.08 36.98
C LYS A 172 -10.80 -1.41 37.31
N ALA A 173 -10.92 -2.28 36.30
CA ALA A 173 -10.79 -3.73 36.47
C ALA A 173 -9.38 -4.15 36.92
N ALA A 174 -8.33 -3.54 36.36
CA ALA A 174 -6.93 -3.84 36.71
C ALA A 174 -6.56 -3.44 38.16
N LYS A 175 -7.24 -2.44 38.74
CA LYS A 175 -7.03 -2.00 40.13
C LYS A 175 -7.80 -2.83 41.17
N THR A 176 -8.68 -3.73 40.73
CA THR A 176 -9.54 -4.55 41.62
C THR A 176 -8.98 -5.97 41.80
N LYS A 177 -7.82 -6.29 41.21
CA LYS A 177 -6.98 -7.44 41.53
C LYS A 177 -5.85 -6.99 42.43
#